data_AF-A0A258BKF3-F1
#
_entry.id   AF-A0A258BKF3-F1
#
_cell.length_a   1.000
_cell.length_b   1.000
_cell.length_c   1.000
_cell.angle_alpha   90.00
_cell.angle_beta   90.00
_cell.angle_gamma   90.00
#
_symmetry.space_group_name_H-M   'P 1'
#
loop_
_entity.id
_entity.type
_entity.pdbx_description
1 polymer ?
#
loop_
_entity_poly.entity_id
_entity_poly.type
_entity_poly.pdbx_seq_one_letter_code
_entity_poly.pdbx_strand_id
1 'polypeptide(L)'
;MSRHFPPPAPEATAVPAILIDAARCWREARDSGRSVQPCLSRTLDPHDCTMLAPVLDSLCLFYEAALGRPMKVGVALSLSDDELRLLGLVDGSEPHQCLTCPKGLGATFD
;
A
#
# COMPACT_ATOMS: atom_id res chain seq x y z
N MET A 1 26.28 -27.09 -7.99
CA MET A 1 26.36 -25.62 -7.89
C MET A 1 25.24 -25.14 -6.98
N SER A 2 25.50 -25.12 -5.67
CA SER A 2 24.48 -24.71 -4.69
C SER A 2 24.48 -23.19 -4.62
N ARG A 3 23.44 -22.55 -5.16
CA ARG A 3 23.23 -21.10 -5.00
C ARG A 3 22.87 -20.85 -3.54
N HIS A 4 23.82 -20.33 -2.78
CA HIS A 4 23.59 -19.80 -1.45
C HIS A 4 22.86 -18.46 -1.62
N PHE A 5 21.57 -18.42 -1.31
CA PHE A 5 20.85 -17.15 -1.18
C PHE A 5 21.22 -16.57 0.19
N PRO A 6 21.87 -15.40 0.27
CA PRO A 6 22.05 -14.72 1.54
C PRO A 6 20.66 -14.40 2.14
N PRO A 7 20.51 -14.39 3.47
CA PRO A 7 19.28 -13.94 4.10
C PRO A 7 18.97 -12.51 3.64
N PRO A 8 17.69 -12.16 3.42
CA PRO A 8 17.32 -10.82 2.98
C PRO A 8 17.88 -9.78 3.95
N ALA A 9 18.62 -8.82 3.41
CA ALA A 9 19.18 -7.69 4.15
C ALA A 9 18.06 -6.88 4.83
N PRO A 10 18.34 -6.07 5.88
CA PRO A 10 17.35 -5.22 6.55
C PRO A 10 16.56 -4.29 5.61
N GLU A 11 17.11 -3.97 4.43
CA GLU A 11 16.42 -3.20 3.37
C GLU A 11 15.19 -3.93 2.80
N ALA A 12 15.23 -5.26 2.72
CA ALA A 12 14.11 -6.06 2.21
C ALA A 12 12.90 -6.09 3.16
N THR A 13 13.13 -5.88 4.47
CA THR A 13 12.05 -5.68 5.44
C THR A 13 11.57 -4.24 5.52
N ALA A 14 12.37 -3.28 5.05
CA ALA A 14 12.02 -1.86 5.10
C ALA A 14 10.91 -1.52 4.10
N VAL A 15 10.96 -2.05 2.87
CA VAL A 15 9.95 -1.74 1.84
C VAL A 15 8.52 -2.16 2.26
N PRO A 16 8.29 -3.38 2.77
CA PRO A 16 7.00 -3.76 3.34
C PRO A 16 6.54 -2.83 4.46
N ALA A 17 7.43 -2.47 5.39
CA ALA A 17 7.09 -1.61 6.52
C ALA A 17 6.68 -0.20 6.05
N ILE A 18 7.43 0.39 5.11
CA ILE A 18 7.14 1.70 4.52
C ILE A 18 5.75 1.69 3.84
N LEU A 19 5.44 0.63 3.09
CA LEU A 19 4.14 0.52 2.43
C LEU A 19 2.99 0.44 3.44
N ILE A 20 3.15 -0.35 4.51
CA ILE A 20 2.13 -0.48 5.56
C ILE A 20 1.96 0.84 6.31
N ASP A 21 3.04 1.52 6.69
CA ASP A 21 2.95 2.80 7.41
C ASP A 21 2.30 3.88 6.54
N ALA A 22 2.61 3.91 5.24
CA ALA A 22 1.97 4.81 4.29
C ALA A 22 0.47 4.49 4.14
N ALA A 23 0.09 3.22 3.98
CA ALA A 23 -1.30 2.77 3.88
C ALA A 23 -2.12 3.11 5.13
N ARG A 24 -1.51 3.00 6.31
CA ARG A 24 -2.12 3.38 7.60
C ARG A 24 -2.31 4.89 7.72
N CYS A 25 -1.28 5.68 7.41
CA CYS A 25 -1.38 7.15 7.38
C CYS A 25 -2.50 7.58 6.42
N TRP A 26 -2.53 6.98 5.23
CA TRP A 26 -3.54 7.25 4.21
C TRP A 26 -4.96 7.00 4.74
N ARG A 27 -5.19 5.82 5.35
CA ARG A 27 -6.50 5.44 5.88
C ARG A 27 -6.93 6.38 7.00
N GLU A 28 -6.04 6.67 7.95
CA GLU A 28 -6.30 7.58 9.07
C GLU A 28 -6.60 9.01 8.59
N ALA A 29 -5.84 9.52 7.62
CA ALA A 29 -6.08 10.84 7.03
C ALA A 29 -7.45 10.91 6.35
N ARG A 30 -7.82 9.87 5.59
CA ARG A 30 -9.11 9.77 4.91
C ARG A 30 -10.28 9.66 5.90
N ASP A 31 -10.15 8.82 6.94
CA ASP A 31 -11.15 8.70 8.01
C ASP A 31 -11.35 10.01 8.79
N SER A 32 -10.27 10.76 9.00
CA SER A 32 -10.30 12.02 9.74
C SER A 32 -10.66 13.24 8.86
N GLY A 33 -10.90 13.05 7.56
CA GLY A 33 -11.13 14.14 6.60
C GLY A 33 -9.93 15.08 6.42
N ARG A 34 -8.71 14.64 6.78
CA ARG A 34 -7.46 15.39 6.61
C ARG A 34 -6.92 15.21 5.19
N SER A 35 -6.04 16.13 4.79
CA SER A 35 -5.34 16.00 3.52
C SER A 35 -4.40 14.79 3.56
N VAL A 36 -4.58 13.88 2.60
CA VAL A 36 -3.82 12.64 2.47
C VAL A 36 -2.37 12.89 2.04
N GLN A 37 -2.16 13.80 1.08
CA GLN A 37 -0.84 14.08 0.52
C GLN A 37 0.20 14.48 1.59
N PRO A 38 -0.07 15.44 2.49
CA PRO A 38 0.85 15.76 3.59
C PRO A 38 1.05 14.63 4.59
N CYS A 39 0.07 13.73 4.77
CA CYS A 39 0.24 12.55 5.61
C CYS A 39 1.31 11.64 5.00
N LEU A 40 1.11 11.27 3.73
CA LEU A 40 2.01 10.41 2.98
C LEU A 40 3.40 11.01 2.87
N SER A 41 3.52 12.29 2.50
CA SER A 41 4.83 12.95 2.41
C SER A 41 5.59 12.88 3.73
N ARG A 42 4.93 13.12 4.88
CA ARG A 42 5.59 13.03 6.20
C ARG A 42 6.03 11.61 6.54
N THR A 43 5.22 10.61 6.21
CA THR A 43 5.56 9.20 6.46
C THR A 43 6.71 8.71 5.58
N LEU A 44 6.84 9.25 4.36
CA LEU A 44 7.86 8.85 3.39
C LEU A 44 9.15 9.66 3.48
N ASP A 45 9.14 10.82 4.15
CA ASP A 45 10.30 11.70 4.33
C ASP A 45 11.51 11.00 4.97
N PRO A 46 11.36 10.18 6.03
CA PRO A 46 12.50 9.45 6.62
C PRO A 46 13.17 8.44 5.69
N HIS A 47 12.53 8.14 4.55
CA HIS A 47 12.99 7.17 3.57
C HIS A 47 13.35 7.83 2.22
N ASP A 48 13.42 9.17 2.16
CA ASP A 48 13.67 9.94 0.93
C ASP A 48 12.69 9.61 -0.22
N CYS A 49 11.49 9.13 0.14
CA CYS A 49 10.50 8.59 -0.79
C CYS A 49 9.29 9.51 -0.99
N THR A 50 9.38 10.78 -0.62
CA THR A 50 8.24 11.73 -0.66
C THR A 50 7.58 11.85 -2.04
N MET A 51 8.35 11.67 -3.12
CA MET A 51 7.83 11.65 -4.49
C MET A 51 6.85 10.50 -4.77
N LEU A 52 6.83 9.45 -3.94
CA LEU A 52 5.88 8.33 -4.06
C LEU A 52 4.52 8.62 -3.44
N ALA A 53 4.35 9.71 -2.69
CA ALA A 53 3.06 10.08 -2.09
C ALA A 53 1.86 10.04 -3.07
N PRO A 54 1.91 10.66 -4.28
CA PRO A 54 0.82 10.55 -5.25
C PRO A 54 0.59 9.13 -5.79
N VAL A 55 1.65 8.32 -5.88
CA VAL A 55 1.57 6.93 -6.34
C VAL A 55 0.86 6.06 -5.30
N LEU A 56 1.23 6.21 -4.03
CA LEU A 56 0.60 5.47 -2.93
C LEU A 56 -0.84 5.89 -2.69
N ASP A 57 -1.18 7.17 -2.86
CA ASP A 57 -2.56 7.65 -2.83
C ASP A 57 -3.41 6.98 -3.92
N SER A 58 -2.92 6.97 -5.15
CA SER A 58 -3.57 6.32 -6.29
C SER A 58 -3.70 4.80 -6.11
N LEU A 59 -2.67 4.15 -5.58
CA LEU A 59 -2.69 2.72 -5.26
C LEU A 59 -3.76 2.38 -4.23
N CYS A 60 -3.85 3.14 -3.13
CA CYS A 60 -4.84 2.90 -2.09
C CYS A 60 -6.27 3.15 -2.60
N LEU A 61 -6.48 4.19 -3.40
CA LEU A 61 -7.76 4.46 -4.06
C LEU A 61 -8.17 3.31 -4.99
N PHE A 62 -7.25 2.85 -5.85
CA PHE A 62 -7.47 1.71 -6.73
C PHE A 62 -7.78 0.45 -5.94
N TYR A 63 -7.04 0.21 -4.86
CA TYR A 63 -7.21 -0.94 -3.99
C TYR A 63 -8.59 -0.96 -3.31
N GLU A 64 -9.05 0.17 -2.76
CA GLU A 64 -10.41 0.27 -2.21
C GLU A 64 -11.49 0.07 -3.29
N ALA A 65 -11.30 0.65 -4.48
CA ALA A 65 -12.22 0.48 -5.60
C ALA A 65 -12.32 -0.99 -6.04
N ALA A 66 -11.18 -1.68 -6.08
CA ALA A 66 -11.06 -3.10 -6.37
C ALA A 66 -11.70 -4.00 -5.29
N LEU A 67 -11.59 -3.61 -4.02
CA LEU A 67 -12.24 -4.31 -2.91
C LEU A 67 -13.76 -4.05 -2.85
N GLY A 68 -14.23 -2.95 -3.45
CA GLY A 68 -15.62 -2.49 -3.33
C GLY A 68 -16.00 -2.04 -1.91
N ARG A 69 -15.01 -1.85 -1.04
CA ARG A 69 -15.17 -1.42 0.35
C ARG A 69 -13.91 -0.69 0.81
N PRO A 70 -14.01 0.14 1.87
CA PRO A 70 -12.83 0.70 2.52
C PRO A 70 -11.86 -0.39 2.96
N MET A 71 -10.57 -0.14 2.78
CA MET A 71 -9.49 -1.00 3.24
C MET A 71 -9.45 -0.97 4.78
N LYS A 72 -9.35 -2.15 5.39
CA LYS A 72 -9.13 -2.29 6.83
C LYS A 72 -7.64 -2.27 7.11
N VAL A 73 -7.20 -1.40 8.00
CA VAL A 73 -5.82 -1.38 8.48
C VAL A 73 -5.72 -2.11 9.83
N GLY A 74 -4.56 -2.69 10.08
CA GLY A 74 -4.24 -3.36 11.33
C GLY A 74 -3.93 -2.36 12.45
N VAL A 75 -3.59 -2.89 13.62
CA VAL A 75 -3.25 -2.08 14.81
C VAL A 75 -1.85 -2.46 15.26
N ALA A 76 -0.99 -1.45 15.45
CA ALA A 76 0.38 -1.61 15.92
C ALA A 76 1.15 -2.67 15.10
N LEU A 77 1.59 -3.78 15.72
CA LEU A 77 2.38 -4.81 15.02
C LEU A 77 1.52 -5.87 14.31
N SER A 78 0.20 -5.84 14.49
CA SER A 78 -0.70 -6.79 13.85
C SER A 78 -1.15 -6.26 12.49
N LEU A 79 -0.87 -7.02 11.43
CA LEU A 79 -1.33 -6.71 10.08
C LEU A 79 -2.77 -7.20 9.87
N SER A 80 -3.56 -6.42 9.13
CA SER A 80 -4.86 -6.89 8.64
C SER A 80 -4.70 -7.80 7.40
N ASP A 81 -5.76 -8.55 7.07
CA ASP A 81 -5.79 -9.33 5.83
C ASP A 81 -5.64 -8.44 4.58
N ASP A 82 -6.16 -7.22 4.62
CA ASP A 82 -6.05 -6.27 3.51
C ASP A 82 -4.60 -5.77 3.37
N GLU A 83 -3.92 -5.51 4.49
CA GLU A 83 -2.50 -5.12 4.52
C GLU A 83 -1.59 -6.23 3.97
N LEU A 84 -1.83 -7.48 4.38
CA LEU A 84 -1.11 -8.64 3.85
C LEU A 84 -1.34 -8.82 2.35
N ARG A 85 -2.58 -8.64 1.88
CA ARG A 85 -2.91 -8.73 0.46
C ARG A 85 -2.30 -7.58 -0.35
N LEU A 86 -2.26 -6.36 0.20
CA LEU A 86 -1.61 -5.21 -0.43
C LEU A 86 -0.11 -5.45 -0.59
N LEU A 87 0.55 -6.01 0.44
CA LEU A 87 1.95 -6.43 0.36
C LEU A 87 2.16 -7.49 -0.72
N GLY A 88 1.34 -8.54 -0.72
CA GLY A 88 1.43 -9.61 -1.72
C GLY A 88 1.20 -9.14 -3.15
N LEU A 89 0.38 -8.09 -3.34
CA LEU A 89 0.16 -7.44 -4.63
C LEU A 89 1.41 -6.70 -5.12
N VAL A 90 2.10 -5.98 -4.24
CA VAL A 90 3.30 -5.19 -4.59
C VAL A 90 4.54 -6.08 -4.75
N ASP A 91 4.70 -7.10 -3.92
CA ASP A 91 5.82 -8.06 -3.99
C ASP A 91 5.60 -9.14 -5.08
N GLY A 92 4.39 -9.23 -5.64
CA GLY A 92 4.04 -10.21 -6.68
C GLY A 92 3.91 -11.65 -6.17
N SER A 93 3.91 -11.87 -4.86
CA SER A 93 3.75 -13.19 -4.23
C SER A 93 2.29 -13.69 -4.29
N GLU A 94 1.31 -12.80 -4.39
CA GLU A 94 -0.08 -13.20 -4.55
C GLU A 94 -0.39 -13.40 -6.04
N PRO A 95 -0.97 -14.54 -6.45
CA PRO A 95 -1.40 -14.71 -7.83
C PRO A 95 -2.38 -13.59 -8.16
N HIS A 96 -2.20 -12.96 -9.32
CA HIS A 96 -3.11 -11.96 -9.87
C HIS A 96 -4.50 -12.58 -10.08
N GLN A 97 -5.27 -12.79 -9.01
CA GLN A 97 -6.71 -12.84 -9.11
C GLN A 97 -7.04 -11.44 -9.60
N CYS A 98 -7.41 -11.32 -10.87
CA CYS A 98 -7.92 -10.08 -11.42
C CYS A 98 -8.93 -9.55 -10.40
N LEU A 99 -8.48 -8.56 -9.62
CA LEU A 99 -9.35 -7.75 -8.79
C LEU A 99 -10.44 -7.36 -9.76
N THR A 100 -11.63 -7.90 -9.54
CA THR A 100 -12.68 -7.91 -10.57
C THR A 100 -13.14 -6.47 -10.66
N CYS A 101 -12.42 -5.67 -11.44
CA CYS A 101 -12.73 -4.29 -11.68
C CYS A 101 -14.16 -4.31 -12.23
N PRO A 102 -15.14 -3.77 -11.50
CA PRO A 102 -16.46 -3.61 -12.07
C PRO A 102 -16.26 -2.77 -13.33
N LYS A 103 -16.72 -3.33 -14.45
CA LYS A 103 -16.59 -2.79 -15.79
C LYS A 103 -17.25 -1.39 -15.80
N GLY A 104 -16.49 -0.33 -15.54
CA GLY A 104 -17.06 1.02 -15.44
C GLY A 104 -16.27 2.11 -14.70
N LEU A 105 -15.19 1.82 -13.97
CA LEU A 105 -14.44 2.87 -13.23
C LEU A 105 -13.31 3.56 -14.02
N GLY A 106 -13.12 3.20 -15.29
CA GLY A 106 -12.12 3.82 -16.17
C GLY A 106 -12.53 5.18 -16.76
N ALA A 107 -13.64 5.77 -16.31
CA ALA A 107 -14.21 7.00 -16.89
C ALA A 107 -14.11 8.24 -15.98
N THR A 108 -13.25 8.22 -14.96
CA THR A 108 -13.09 9.36 -14.04
C THR A 108 -11.63 9.72 -13.81
N PHE A 109 -10.90 9.88 -14.91
CA PHE A 109 -9.68 10.67 -14.96
C PHE A 109 -9.72 11.46 -16.28
N ASP A 110 -10.45 12.58 -16.26
CA ASP A 110 -10.32 13.67 -17.23
C ASP A 110 -10.00 14.95 -16.42
#